data_AF-A0A382TKY9-F1
#
_entry.id   AF-A0A382TKY9-F1
#
_cell.length_a   1.000
_cell.length_b   1.000
_cell.length_c   1.000
_cell.angle_alpha   90.00
_cell.angle_beta   90.00
_cell.angle_gamma   90.00
#
_symmetry.space_group_name_H-M   'P 1'
#
loop_
_entity.id
_entity.type
_entity.pdbx_description
1 polymer ?
#
loop_
_entity_poly.entity_id
_entity_poly.type
_entity_poly.pdbx_seq_one_letter_code
_entity_poly.pdbx_strand_id
1 'polypeptide(L)'
;MFRFLFTVLIISSGLFASIKTKIIHSSHKNLIIQVLTKPVTTADLFPSSFIVGLPGLKIPKTQIRYYGKSPNPFPSFNKENQTEFDWHGLQKLQNLYCAVLEIDPKTKDGNFYEIVEIHIQFDSFEHSIRKPKSTENTLLSNRIINWDYAKDWLLPEKRSVKKTQSFPTGKWISFDIFEDGVKIITQEDLTDIIPTIS
;
A
#
# COMPACT_ATOMS: atom_id res chain seq x y z
N MET A 1 27.58 -34.42 5.73
CA MET A 1 27.35 -33.18 6.50
C MET A 1 26.15 -32.42 5.92
N PHE A 2 24.94 -32.96 6.07
CA PHE A 2 23.73 -32.44 5.41
C PHE A 2 22.50 -32.61 6.33
N ARG A 3 22.65 -32.33 7.64
CA ARG A 3 21.58 -32.52 8.65
C ARG A 3 21.32 -31.29 9.52
N PHE A 4 21.97 -30.15 9.21
CA PHE A 4 21.88 -28.92 10.01
C PHE A 4 21.37 -27.69 9.24
N LEU A 5 20.82 -27.87 8.02
CA LEU A 5 20.31 -26.77 7.19
C LEU A 5 18.78 -26.65 7.14
N PHE A 6 18.03 -27.56 7.79
CA PHE A 6 16.56 -27.54 7.76
C PHE A 6 15.89 -26.91 9.00
N THR A 7 16.65 -26.51 10.03
CA THR A 7 16.08 -26.06 11.31
C THR A 7 15.89 -24.54 11.45
N VAL A 8 16.24 -23.72 10.46
CA VAL A 8 16.20 -22.24 10.61
C VAL A 8 15.09 -21.55 9.80
N LEU A 9 14.25 -22.29 9.04
CA LEU A 9 13.26 -21.68 8.14
C LEU A 9 11.79 -21.80 8.59
N ILE A 10 11.48 -21.66 9.89
CA ILE A 10 10.08 -21.69 10.39
C ILE A 10 9.69 -20.46 11.24
N ILE A 11 10.56 -19.45 11.40
CA ILE A 11 10.23 -18.28 12.26
C ILE A 11 9.46 -17.16 11.50
N SER A 12 9.19 -17.28 10.19
CA SER A 12 8.52 -16.21 9.43
C SER A 12 6.99 -16.24 9.45
N SER A 13 6.35 -17.10 10.25
CA SER A 13 4.88 -17.08 10.40
C SER A 13 4.45 -15.86 11.21
N GLY A 14 4.16 -14.78 10.48
CA GLY A 14 3.45 -13.55 10.87
C GLY A 14 3.06 -13.43 12.34
N LEU A 15 3.98 -12.94 13.16
CA LEU A 15 3.66 -12.35 14.46
C LEU A 15 3.06 -10.96 14.21
N PHE A 16 1.83 -10.90 13.74
CA PHE A 16 1.02 -9.68 13.80
C PHE A 16 0.39 -9.64 15.19
N ALA A 17 0.68 -8.58 15.96
CA ALA A 17 -0.01 -8.30 17.21
C ALA A 17 -1.54 -8.35 16.98
N SER A 18 -2.26 -9.07 17.84
CA SER A 18 -3.64 -9.48 17.58
C SER A 18 -4.64 -8.38 17.97
N ILE A 19 -4.59 -7.25 17.26
CA ILE A 19 -5.72 -6.34 17.27
C ILE A 19 -6.76 -6.90 16.30
N LYS A 20 -7.86 -7.41 16.84
CA LYS A 20 -8.92 -8.03 16.03
C LYS A 20 -9.74 -6.94 15.37
N THR A 21 -9.45 -6.71 14.09
CA THR A 21 -10.20 -5.78 13.25
C THR A 21 -11.27 -6.54 12.48
N LYS A 22 -12.50 -6.02 12.47
CA LYS A 22 -13.63 -6.58 11.74
C LYS A 22 -14.26 -5.50 10.86
N ILE A 23 -14.46 -5.81 9.58
CA ILE A 23 -15.25 -4.96 8.68
C ILE A 23 -16.73 -5.31 8.92
N ILE A 24 -17.51 -4.34 9.39
CA ILE A 24 -18.95 -4.49 9.60
C ILE A 24 -19.72 -4.19 8.31
N HIS A 25 -19.26 -3.17 7.58
CA HIS A 25 -19.84 -2.78 6.32
C HIS A 25 -18.78 -2.13 5.42
N SER A 26 -18.84 -2.39 4.12
CA SER A 26 -18.03 -1.72 3.12
C SER A 26 -18.86 -1.50 1.87
N SER A 27 -18.77 -0.32 1.28
CA SER A 27 -19.40 0.08 0.02
C SER A 27 -18.65 1.28 -0.58
N HIS A 28 -19.06 1.73 -1.76
CA HIS A 28 -18.51 2.96 -2.35
C HIS A 28 -18.83 4.24 -1.56
N LYS A 29 -19.80 4.21 -0.63
CA LYS A 29 -20.21 5.40 0.13
C LYS A 29 -19.71 5.36 1.57
N ASN A 30 -19.71 4.18 2.18
CA ASN A 30 -19.45 4.03 3.61
C ASN A 30 -18.57 2.83 3.89
N LEU A 31 -17.71 2.99 4.89
CA LEU A 31 -16.92 1.92 5.49
C LEU A 31 -17.12 1.97 7.01
N ILE A 32 -17.53 0.84 7.58
CA ILE A 32 -17.70 0.67 9.02
C ILE A 32 -16.75 -0.44 9.48
N ILE A 33 -15.82 -0.08 10.36
CA ILE A 33 -14.80 -0.97 10.91
C ILE A 33 -14.96 -1.01 12.42
N GLN A 34 -14.76 -2.18 13.01
CA GLN A 34 -14.71 -2.38 14.44
C GLN A 34 -13.32 -2.90 14.83
N VAL A 35 -12.69 -2.23 15.78
CA VAL A 35 -11.42 -2.62 16.38
C VAL A 35 -11.72 -3.14 17.78
N LEU A 36 -11.42 -4.42 18.02
CA LEU A 36 -11.62 -5.06 19.30
C LEU A 36 -10.30 -5.18 20.06
N THR A 37 -10.28 -4.61 21.27
CA THR A 37 -9.14 -4.58 22.16
C THR A 37 -9.40 -5.52 23.33
N LYS A 38 -8.63 -6.61 23.40
CA LYS A 38 -8.62 -7.54 24.55
C LYS A 38 -7.18 -7.72 25.00
N PRO A 39 -6.67 -6.84 25.87
CA PRO A 39 -5.25 -6.77 26.17
C PRO A 39 -4.77 -8.04 26.88
N VAL A 40 -3.85 -8.76 26.24
CA VAL A 40 -3.08 -9.87 26.83
C VAL A 40 -1.64 -9.41 27.08
N THR A 41 -1.16 -8.47 26.27
CA THR A 41 0.17 -7.85 26.34
C THR A 41 0.06 -6.33 26.19
N THR A 42 1.13 -5.59 26.55
CA THR A 42 1.17 -4.12 26.38
C THR A 42 1.04 -3.69 24.92
N ALA A 43 1.48 -4.53 23.98
CA ALA A 43 1.39 -4.25 22.55
C ALA A 43 -0.06 -4.21 22.03
N ASP A 44 -0.99 -4.89 22.71
CA ASP A 44 -2.41 -4.87 22.35
C ASP A 44 -3.08 -3.51 22.63
N LEU A 45 -2.41 -2.63 23.40
CA LEU A 45 -2.84 -1.26 23.70
C LEU A 45 -2.12 -0.21 22.84
N PHE A 46 -1.38 -0.64 21.80
CA PHE A 46 -0.76 0.28 20.86
C PHE A 46 -1.80 0.79 19.85
N PRO A 47 -1.60 1.98 19.26
CA PRO A 47 -2.44 2.46 18.18
C PRO A 47 -2.53 1.45 17.02
N SER A 48 -3.72 1.35 16.44
CA SER A 48 -3.97 0.56 15.23
C SER A 48 -3.92 1.45 14.01
N SER A 49 -3.25 1.01 12.94
CA SER A 49 -3.15 1.75 11.69
C SER A 49 -3.74 0.96 10.52
N PHE A 50 -4.58 1.61 9.71
CA PHE A 50 -5.24 1.02 8.55
C PHE A 50 -4.96 1.85 7.30
N ILE A 51 -4.53 1.21 6.21
CA ILE A 51 -4.48 1.87 4.91
C ILE A 51 -5.88 1.78 4.30
N VAL A 52 -6.49 2.94 4.06
CA VAL A 52 -7.82 3.06 3.45
C VAL A 52 -7.66 3.63 2.05
N GLY A 53 -8.23 2.94 1.06
CA GLY A 53 -8.35 3.46 -0.29
C GLY A 53 -9.40 4.56 -0.32
N LEU A 54 -9.16 5.59 -1.13
CA LEU A 54 -9.97 6.80 -1.18
C LEU A 54 -10.41 7.09 -2.62
N PRO A 55 -11.61 7.66 -2.82
CA PRO A 55 -12.08 8.08 -4.14
C PRO A 55 -11.30 9.28 -4.71
N GLY A 56 -10.55 10.01 -3.87
CA GLY A 56 -9.84 11.23 -4.24
C GLY A 56 -8.78 11.63 -3.20
N LEU A 57 -8.17 12.81 -3.39
CA LEU A 57 -7.13 13.37 -2.50
C LEU A 57 -7.69 14.11 -1.27
N LYS A 58 -8.90 13.76 -0.84
CA LYS A 58 -9.55 14.41 0.31
C LYS A 58 -9.74 13.40 1.43
N ILE A 59 -9.42 13.82 2.64
CA ILE A 59 -9.67 13.01 3.84
C ILE A 59 -11.19 12.84 4.02
N PRO A 60 -11.69 11.59 4.16
CA PRO A 60 -13.11 11.33 4.27
C PRO A 60 -13.66 11.78 5.62
N LYS A 61 -14.97 12.05 5.67
CA LYS A 61 -15.63 12.34 6.95
C LYS A 61 -15.59 11.10 7.82
N THR A 62 -15.05 11.24 9.02
CA THR A 62 -14.83 10.12 9.94
C THR A 62 -15.52 10.41 11.27
N GLN A 63 -16.27 9.44 11.77
CA GLN A 63 -16.88 9.46 13.10
C GLN A 63 -16.45 8.22 13.85
N ILE A 64 -16.09 8.39 15.12
CA ILE A 64 -15.65 7.27 15.96
C ILE A 64 -16.55 7.17 17.18
N ARG A 65 -16.87 5.93 17.55
CA ARG A 65 -17.63 5.60 18.75
C ARG A 65 -16.83 4.61 19.57
N TYR A 66 -16.74 4.89 20.86
CA TYR A 66 -15.96 4.13 21.81
C TYR A 66 -16.89 3.43 22.80
N TYR A 67 -16.62 2.16 23.09
CA TYR A 67 -17.45 1.36 24.00
C TYR A 67 -16.59 0.54 24.95
N GLY A 68 -17.15 0.24 26.13
CA GLY A 68 -16.52 -0.62 27.12
C GLY A 68 -15.21 -0.03 27.64
N LYS A 69 -15.30 1.08 28.38
CA LYS A 69 -14.12 1.65 29.04
C LYS A 69 -13.69 0.74 30.19
N SER A 70 -12.45 0.27 30.14
CA SER A 70 -11.90 -0.69 31.09
C SER A 70 -10.53 -0.23 31.60
N PRO A 71 -10.17 -0.59 32.85
CA PRO A 71 -8.88 -0.23 33.42
C PRO A 71 -7.73 -0.90 32.69
N ASN A 72 -6.65 -0.17 32.45
CA ASN A 72 -5.46 -0.75 31.83
C ASN A 72 -4.83 -1.81 32.76
N PRO A 73 -4.70 -3.07 32.30
CA PRO A 73 -4.11 -4.14 33.10
C PRO A 73 -2.59 -4.01 33.26
N PHE A 74 -1.95 -3.04 32.59
CA PHE A 74 -0.51 -2.80 32.60
C PHE A 74 -0.17 -1.41 33.18
N PRO A 75 -0.14 -1.26 34.52
CA PRO A 75 -0.02 0.04 35.20
C PRO A 75 1.31 0.77 34.94
N SER A 76 2.37 0.05 34.58
CA SER A 76 3.67 0.64 34.19
C SER A 76 3.69 1.15 32.74
N PHE A 77 2.64 0.87 31.97
CA PHE A 77 2.52 1.24 30.56
C PHE A 77 1.45 2.32 30.38
N ASN A 78 1.77 3.54 30.80
CA ASN A 78 0.98 4.73 30.53
C ASN A 78 1.81 5.67 29.66
N LYS A 79 1.54 5.68 28.35
CA LYS A 79 2.06 6.73 27.47
C LYS A 79 1.15 7.95 27.55
N GLU A 80 1.75 9.12 27.71
CA GLU A 80 1.06 10.40 27.58
C GLU A 80 0.59 10.59 26.13
N ASN A 81 -0.72 10.73 25.97
CA ASN A 81 -1.49 11.26 24.85
C ASN A 81 -0.83 11.24 23.46
N GLN A 82 -1.34 10.37 22.60
CA GLN A 82 -1.49 10.69 21.18
C GLN A 82 -2.99 10.82 20.87
N THR A 83 -3.30 11.53 19.79
CA THR A 83 -4.67 11.81 19.33
C THR A 83 -5.54 10.55 19.34
N GLU A 84 -6.82 10.70 19.73
CA GLU A 84 -7.78 9.57 19.77
C GLU A 84 -7.87 8.85 18.41
N PHE A 85 -7.72 9.63 17.33
CA PHE A 85 -7.44 9.14 15.99
C PHE A 85 -6.74 10.22 15.15
N ASP A 86 -6.08 9.83 14.07
CA ASP A 86 -5.55 10.74 13.07
C ASP A 86 -5.51 10.15 11.65
N TRP A 87 -5.62 11.02 10.65
CA TRP A 87 -5.40 10.69 9.25
C TRP A 87 -4.06 11.27 8.79
N HIS A 88 -3.24 10.43 8.17
CA HIS A 88 -1.93 10.85 7.68
C HIS A 88 -1.53 10.03 6.45
N GLY A 89 -0.39 10.38 5.83
CA GLY A 89 0.14 9.63 4.70
C GLY A 89 -0.78 9.62 3.47
N LEU A 90 -1.48 10.72 3.19
CA LEU A 90 -2.28 10.88 1.98
C LEU A 90 -1.37 10.81 0.75
N GLN A 91 -1.52 9.76 -0.06
CA GLN A 91 -0.67 9.51 -1.20
C GLN A 91 -1.38 8.71 -2.29
N LYS A 92 -0.71 8.53 -3.43
CA LYS A 92 -1.18 7.69 -4.53
C LYS A 92 -0.33 6.40 -4.57
N LEU A 93 -0.97 5.25 -4.39
CA LEU A 93 -0.36 3.93 -4.51
C LEU A 93 -0.96 3.19 -5.70
N GLN A 94 -0.14 2.87 -6.71
CA GLN A 94 -0.57 2.03 -7.84
C GLN A 94 -1.91 2.47 -8.47
N ASN A 95 -2.02 3.78 -8.76
CA ASN A 95 -3.23 4.41 -9.30
C ASN A 95 -4.42 4.59 -8.37
N LEU A 96 -4.31 4.23 -7.09
CA LEU A 96 -5.34 4.46 -6.08
C LEU A 96 -4.88 5.51 -5.06
N TYR A 97 -5.73 6.49 -4.76
CA TYR A 97 -5.48 7.39 -3.62
C TYR A 97 -5.70 6.62 -2.33
N CYS A 98 -4.81 6.80 -1.35
CA CYS A 98 -4.84 6.12 -0.08
C CYS A 98 -4.44 7.08 1.04
N ALA A 99 -4.92 6.84 2.25
CA ALA A 99 -4.40 7.45 3.46
C ALA A 99 -4.37 6.42 4.59
N VAL A 100 -3.59 6.69 5.63
CA VAL A 100 -3.49 5.86 6.83
C VAL A 100 -4.36 6.47 7.91
N LEU A 101 -5.31 5.69 8.43
CA LEU A 101 -6.08 6.01 9.62
C LEU A 101 -5.41 5.33 10.82
N GLU A 102 -4.97 6.12 11.78
CA GLU A 102 -4.42 5.65 13.05
C GLU A 102 -5.42 5.91 14.18
N ILE A 103 -5.59 4.96 15.10
CA ILE A 103 -6.54 5.03 16.20
C ILE A 103 -5.90 4.47 17.46
N ASP A 104 -5.85 5.28 18.52
CA ASP A 104 -5.41 4.83 19.83
C ASP A 104 -6.59 4.27 20.63
N PRO A 105 -6.55 3.00 21.08
CA PRO A 105 -7.59 2.45 21.97
C PRO A 105 -7.54 3.03 23.39
N LYS A 106 -6.44 3.70 23.77
CA LYS A 106 -6.26 4.27 25.11
C LYS A 106 -6.97 5.62 25.26
N THR A 107 -7.29 5.91 26.50
CA THR A 107 -7.86 7.17 26.96
C THR A 107 -6.79 8.01 27.64
N LYS A 108 -7.04 9.32 27.76
CA LYS A 108 -6.12 10.26 28.42
C LYS A 108 -5.85 9.91 29.88
N ASP A 109 -6.79 9.26 30.55
CA ASP A 109 -6.67 8.80 31.93
C ASP A 109 -6.02 7.40 32.06
N GLY A 110 -5.40 6.89 30.99
CA GLY A 110 -4.65 5.64 31.01
C GLY A 110 -5.50 4.38 30.90
N ASN A 111 -6.84 4.49 30.94
CA ASN A 111 -7.77 3.40 30.64
C ASN A 111 -7.81 3.10 29.13
N PHE A 112 -8.54 2.06 28.70
CA PHE A 112 -8.73 1.76 27.29
C PHE A 112 -10.18 1.44 26.95
N TYR A 113 -10.53 1.51 25.67
CA TYR A 113 -11.81 1.06 25.14
C TYR A 113 -11.70 -0.33 24.54
N GLU A 114 -12.56 -1.23 24.97
CA GLU A 114 -12.63 -2.61 24.45
C GLU A 114 -13.07 -2.66 22.99
N ILE A 115 -13.88 -1.70 22.55
CA ILE A 115 -14.41 -1.63 21.20
C ILE A 115 -14.33 -0.19 20.69
N VAL A 116 -13.72 -0.03 19.52
CA VAL A 116 -13.72 1.22 18.74
C VAL A 116 -14.43 0.97 17.42
N GLU A 117 -15.56 1.65 17.20
CA GLU A 117 -16.33 1.58 15.96
C GLU A 117 -16.10 2.85 15.14
N ILE A 118 -15.68 2.65 13.89
CA ILE A 118 -15.19 3.71 13.00
C ILE A 118 -16.12 3.77 11.80
N HIS A 119 -16.74 4.91 11.59
CA HIS A 119 -17.61 5.20 10.45
C HIS A 119 -16.92 6.18 9.53
N ILE A 120 -16.62 5.74 8.31
CA ILE A 120 -15.98 6.55 7.28
C ILE A 120 -16.98 6.75 6.14
N GLN A 121 -17.25 8.00 5.81
CA GLN A 121 -18.10 8.38 4.69
C GLN A 121 -17.23 8.97 3.57
N PHE A 122 -17.33 8.34 2.40
CA PHE A 122 -16.62 8.73 1.19
C PHE A 122 -17.42 9.74 0.37
N ASP A 123 -16.70 10.66 -0.27
CA ASP A 123 -17.26 11.53 -1.28
C ASP A 123 -17.52 10.75 -2.59
N SER A 124 -18.35 11.32 -3.48
CA SER A 124 -18.55 10.75 -4.81
C SER A 124 -17.26 10.79 -5.63
N PHE A 125 -17.11 9.83 -6.56
CA PHE A 125 -16.02 9.80 -7.53
C PHE A 125 -16.56 10.04 -8.94
N GLU A 126 -15.76 10.68 -9.79
CA GLU A 126 -16.20 11.13 -11.12
C GLU A 126 -15.57 10.35 -12.28
N HIS A 127 -14.63 9.43 -12.01
CA HIS A 127 -13.94 8.67 -13.04
C HIS A 127 -14.59 7.31 -13.32
N SER A 128 -14.35 6.78 -14.52
CA SER A 128 -14.87 5.48 -14.93
C SER A 128 -14.18 4.33 -14.20
N ILE A 129 -14.99 3.35 -13.80
CA ILE A 129 -14.51 2.12 -13.16
C ILE A 129 -13.74 1.28 -14.19
N ARG A 130 -12.58 0.77 -13.79
CA ARG A 130 -11.80 -0.19 -14.57
C ARG A 130 -11.41 -1.40 -13.73
N LYS A 131 -11.07 -2.50 -14.39
CA LYS A 131 -10.50 -3.66 -13.72
C LYS A 131 -9.06 -3.36 -13.25
N PRO A 132 -8.67 -3.79 -12.04
CA PRO A 132 -7.29 -3.71 -11.58
C PRO A 132 -6.37 -4.57 -12.44
N LYS A 133 -5.12 -4.13 -12.62
CA LYS A 133 -4.06 -4.99 -13.16
C LYS A 133 -3.69 -6.07 -12.15
N SER A 134 -3.10 -7.16 -12.62
CA SER A 134 -2.59 -8.21 -11.72
C SER A 134 -1.62 -7.66 -10.68
N THR A 135 -0.72 -6.74 -11.07
CA THR A 135 0.24 -6.11 -10.17
C THR A 135 -0.42 -5.24 -9.11
N GLU A 136 -1.43 -4.44 -9.51
CA GLU A 136 -2.23 -3.62 -8.59
C GLU A 136 -2.95 -4.52 -7.58
N ASN A 137 -3.57 -5.60 -8.04
CA ASN A 137 -4.27 -6.55 -7.18
C ASN A 137 -3.32 -7.23 -6.19
N THR A 138 -2.18 -7.75 -6.65
CA THR A 138 -1.19 -8.42 -5.78
C THR A 138 -0.62 -7.47 -4.72
N LEU A 139 -0.39 -6.19 -5.06
CA LEU A 139 0.23 -5.23 -4.14
C LEU A 139 -0.78 -4.61 -3.16
N LEU A 140 -2.02 -4.39 -3.58
CA LEU A 140 -2.99 -3.60 -2.81
C LEU A 140 -4.00 -4.44 -2.04
N SER A 141 -4.38 -5.63 -2.52
CA SER A 141 -5.50 -6.42 -1.96
C SER A 141 -5.35 -6.76 -0.48
N ASN A 142 -4.13 -7.09 -0.05
CA ASN A 142 -3.84 -7.43 1.34
C ASN A 142 -3.42 -6.23 2.20
N ARG A 143 -3.33 -5.02 1.61
CA ARG A 143 -2.87 -3.81 2.30
C ARG A 143 -4.00 -2.83 2.57
N ILE A 144 -4.94 -2.71 1.64
CA ILE A 144 -6.04 -1.75 1.70
C ILE A 144 -7.25 -2.41 2.33
N ILE A 145 -7.70 -1.89 3.47
CA ILE A 145 -8.77 -2.52 4.26
C ILE A 145 -10.12 -2.60 3.51
N ASN A 146 -10.41 -1.63 2.64
CA ASN A 146 -11.63 -1.56 1.83
C ASN A 146 -11.39 -1.93 0.36
N TRP A 147 -10.40 -2.79 0.07
CA TRP A 147 -9.99 -3.13 -1.30
C TRP A 147 -11.16 -3.56 -2.20
N ASP A 148 -12.11 -4.32 -1.66
CA ASP A 148 -13.24 -4.88 -2.41
C ASP A 148 -14.03 -3.82 -3.19
N TYR A 149 -14.11 -2.60 -2.67
CA TYR A 149 -14.75 -1.44 -3.30
C TYR A 149 -13.74 -0.39 -3.77
N ALA A 150 -12.63 -0.21 -3.05
CA ALA A 150 -11.63 0.81 -3.39
C ALA A 150 -10.94 0.56 -4.73
N LYS A 151 -10.88 -0.69 -5.17
CA LYS A 151 -10.36 -1.06 -6.50
C LYS A 151 -11.12 -0.38 -7.65
N ASP A 152 -12.38 -0.01 -7.43
CA ASP A 152 -13.18 0.69 -8.44
C ASP A 152 -12.80 2.18 -8.57
N TRP A 153 -12.08 2.72 -7.60
CA TRP A 153 -11.53 4.09 -7.61
C TRP A 153 -10.12 4.18 -8.20
N LEU A 154 -9.67 3.13 -8.88
CA LEU A 154 -8.41 3.15 -9.59
C LEU A 154 -8.46 4.16 -10.72
N LEU A 155 -7.53 5.12 -10.68
CA LEU A 155 -7.42 6.14 -11.71
C LEU A 155 -7.23 5.50 -13.09
N PRO A 156 -7.81 6.11 -14.14
CA PRO A 156 -7.66 5.63 -15.49
C PRO A 156 -6.19 5.65 -15.90
N GLU A 157 -5.82 4.68 -16.73
CA GLU A 157 -4.49 4.64 -17.29
C GLU A 157 -4.27 5.86 -18.18
N LYS A 158 -3.19 6.59 -17.95
CA LYS A 158 -2.67 7.48 -19.00
C LYS A 158 -2.28 6.57 -20.15
N ARG A 159 -3.00 6.65 -21.28
CA ARG A 159 -2.59 6.00 -22.52
C ARG A 159 -1.15 6.40 -22.76
N SER A 160 -0.22 5.44 -22.66
CA SER A 160 1.12 5.65 -23.19
C SER A 160 0.94 5.84 -24.68
N VAL A 161 1.01 7.09 -25.14
CA VAL A 161 1.24 7.36 -26.56
C VAL A 161 2.47 6.52 -26.91
N LYS A 162 2.35 5.62 -27.90
CA LYS A 162 3.52 4.87 -28.38
C LYS A 162 4.58 5.93 -28.63
N LYS A 163 5.70 5.87 -27.90
CA LYS A 163 6.81 6.78 -28.16
C LYS A 163 7.15 6.59 -29.63
N THR A 164 6.82 7.56 -30.46
CA THR A 164 7.31 7.57 -31.84
C THR A 164 8.81 7.72 -31.69
N GLN A 165 9.55 6.64 -31.90
CA GLN A 165 11.00 6.70 -31.98
C GLN A 165 11.31 7.44 -33.29
N SER A 166 11.36 8.77 -33.25
CA SER A 166 11.93 9.53 -34.33
C SER A 166 13.45 9.44 -34.16
N PHE A 167 14.06 8.56 -34.95
CA PHE A 167 15.50 8.55 -35.08
C PHE A 167 15.94 9.88 -35.72
N PRO A 168 17.00 10.55 -35.23
CA PRO A 168 17.56 11.69 -35.92
C PRO A 168 17.96 11.30 -37.36
N THR A 169 17.90 12.27 -38.27
CA THR A 169 18.31 12.10 -39.66
C THR A 169 19.77 11.68 -39.71
N GLY A 170 20.06 10.56 -40.36
CA GLY A 170 21.41 10.01 -40.44
C GLY A 170 21.42 8.59 -41.00
N LYS A 171 22.62 8.03 -41.15
CA LYS A 171 22.81 6.62 -41.50
C LYS A 171 22.89 5.80 -40.21
N TRP A 172 21.98 4.84 -40.06
CA TRP A 172 21.94 3.95 -38.90
C TRP A 172 22.54 2.61 -39.28
N ILE A 173 23.45 2.13 -38.45
CA ILE A 173 24.08 0.82 -38.62
C ILE A 173 23.57 -0.07 -37.49
N SER A 174 23.10 -1.26 -37.86
CA SER A 174 22.72 -2.32 -36.94
C SER A 174 23.55 -3.55 -37.26
N PHE A 175 23.99 -4.26 -36.22
CA PHE A 175 24.71 -5.51 -36.35
C PHE A 175 24.23 -6.47 -35.27
N ASP A 176 24.25 -7.77 -35.59
CA ASP A 176 23.87 -8.83 -34.69
C ASP A 176 25.11 -9.36 -33.96
N ILE A 177 24.96 -9.66 -32.67
CA ILE A 177 26.00 -10.29 -31.85
C ILE A 177 25.57 -11.72 -31.58
N PHE A 178 26.25 -12.69 -32.21
CA PHE A 178 25.90 -14.11 -32.10
C PHE A 178 26.69 -14.85 -31.00
N GLU A 179 27.74 -14.24 -30.46
CA GLU A 179 28.63 -14.84 -29.47
C GLU A 179 29.01 -13.83 -28.38
N ASP A 180 29.09 -14.30 -27.14
CA ASP A 180 29.52 -13.49 -25.99
C ASP A 180 31.00 -13.08 -26.09
N GLY A 181 31.31 -11.85 -25.68
CA GLY A 181 32.68 -11.32 -25.62
C GLY A 181 32.79 -9.84 -25.99
N VAL A 182 34.00 -9.28 -25.87
CA VAL A 182 34.28 -7.92 -26.33
C VAL A 182 34.45 -7.95 -27.84
N LYS A 183 33.60 -7.18 -28.55
CA LYS A 183 33.70 -6.97 -29.99
C LYS A 183 34.09 -5.51 -30.25
N ILE A 184 34.95 -5.30 -31.23
CA ILE A 184 35.42 -3.97 -31.64
C ILE A 184 34.96 -3.76 -33.07
N ILE A 185 34.44 -2.57 -33.37
CA ILE A 185 34.10 -2.13 -34.72
C ILE A 185 35.21 -1.17 -35.14
N THR A 186 35.92 -1.48 -36.22
CA THR A 186 36.99 -0.62 -36.73
C THR A 186 36.48 0.32 -37.83
N GLN A 187 37.32 1.26 -38.25
CA GLN A 187 36.97 2.17 -39.34
C GLN A 187 36.85 1.43 -40.68
N GLU A 188 37.65 0.39 -40.89
CA GLU A 188 37.57 -0.48 -42.05
C GLU A 188 36.19 -1.15 -42.14
N ASP A 189 35.70 -1.72 -41.02
CA ASP A 189 34.38 -2.35 -40.94
C ASP A 189 33.25 -1.38 -41.33
N LEU A 190 33.41 -0.10 -41.00
CA LEU A 190 32.44 0.95 -41.29
C LEU A 190 32.55 1.47 -42.73
N THR A 191 33.75 1.50 -43.30
CA THR A 191 34.03 2.02 -44.65
C THR A 191 33.49 1.08 -45.73
N ASP A 192 33.51 -0.24 -45.46
CA ASP A 192 32.88 -1.25 -46.33
C ASP A 192 31.37 -1.04 -46.49
N ILE A 193 30.71 -0.55 -45.43
CA ILE A 193 29.25 -0.31 -45.40
C ILE A 193 28.92 1.12 -45.85
N ILE A 194 29.77 2.09 -45.49
CA ILE A 194 29.60 3.50 -45.81
C ILE A 194 30.92 4.04 -46.38
N PRO A 195 31.10 4.00 -47.72
CA PRO A 195 32.38 4.34 -48.38
C PRO A 195 32.84 5.80 -48.25
N THR A 196 32.07 6.63 -47.55
CA THR A 196 32.25 8.09 -47.44
C THR A 196 32.42 8.54 -45.99
N ILE A 197 32.75 7.63 -45.08
CA ILE A 197 33.13 7.98 -43.70
C ILE A 197 34.56 8.54 -43.75
N SER A 198 34.67 9.87 -43.65
CA SER A 198 35.93 10.62 -43.56
C SER A 198 36.48 10.64 -42.14
#